data_AF-A0A962FEX4-F1
#
_entry.id   AF-A0A962FEX4-F1
#
_cell.length_a   1.000
_cell.length_b   1.000
_cell.length_c   1.000
_cell.angle_alpha   90.00
_cell.angle_beta   90.00
_cell.angle_gamma   90.00
#
_symmetry.space_group_name_H-M   'P 1'
#
loop_
_entity.id
_entity.type
_entity.pdbx_description
1 polymer ?
#
loop_
_entity_poly.entity_id
_entity_poly.type
_entity_poly.pdbx_seq_one_letter_code
_entity_poly.pdbx_strand_id
1 'polypeptide(L)'
;MPGQILDESYALSTTGEIIRASDRACIPFDPDNADYVAYEAWRTTTGRIASSALVTPFDSEAVARECQRRIYAMASQNCQMNMTAWVASGQASEADKAAFNEALRWVQEMRAAHASLVAAQDANFAGDFHWPACPTDAQALAARF
;
A
#
# COMPACT_ATOMS: atom_id res chain seq x y z
N MET A 1 18.38 39.79 19.73
CA MET A 1 17.41 39.69 18.63
C MET A 1 17.11 38.20 18.46
N PRO A 2 16.01 37.65 19.00
CA PRO A 2 15.69 36.25 18.79
C PRO A 2 15.24 36.09 17.34
N GLY A 3 15.93 35.23 16.61
CA GLY A 3 15.70 34.96 15.20
C GLY A 3 14.32 34.36 14.94
N GLN A 4 13.74 34.84 13.86
CA GLN A 4 12.49 34.51 13.23
C GLN A 4 12.32 32.97 13.01
N ILE A 5 11.57 32.30 13.89
CA ILE A 5 11.05 30.92 13.68
C ILE A 5 9.57 31.05 13.31
N LEU A 6 9.28 31.43 12.06
CA LEU A 6 7.89 31.52 11.57
C LEU A 6 7.55 30.47 10.51
N ASP A 7 8.52 29.68 10.04
CA ASP A 7 8.31 28.68 8.97
C ASP A 7 8.49 27.22 9.45
N GLU A 8 8.80 27.02 10.74
CA GLU A 8 8.88 25.67 11.30
C GLU A 8 7.47 25.13 11.61
N SER A 9 7.26 23.84 11.36
CA SER A 9 6.01 23.15 11.69
C SER A 9 6.30 21.83 12.39
N TYR A 10 5.34 21.35 13.17
CA TYR A 10 5.49 20.15 14.00
C TYR A 10 4.35 19.19 13.73
N ALA A 11 4.65 17.90 13.81
CA ALA A 11 3.69 16.83 13.63
C ALA A 11 3.84 15.75 14.70
N LEU A 12 2.85 14.87 14.84
CA LEU A 12 2.95 13.72 15.75
C LEU A 12 3.35 12.47 14.97
N SER A 13 4.25 11.68 15.55
CA SER A 13 4.51 10.31 15.12
C SER A 13 3.31 9.41 15.43
N THR A 14 3.31 8.20 14.87
CA THR A 14 2.28 7.18 15.16
C THR A 14 2.22 6.79 16.64
N THR A 15 3.32 6.97 17.38
CA THR A 15 3.43 6.72 18.82
C THR A 15 3.13 7.95 19.68
N GLY A 16 2.77 9.08 19.07
CA GLY A 16 2.42 10.33 19.77
C GLY A 16 3.61 11.23 20.12
N GLU A 17 4.79 10.96 19.56
CA GLU A 17 5.98 11.80 19.76
C GLU A 17 5.91 13.04 18.86
N ILE A 18 6.47 14.16 19.31
CA ILE A 18 6.53 15.38 18.50
C ILE A 18 7.70 15.27 17.53
N ILE A 19 7.45 15.52 16.24
CA ILE A 19 8.43 15.48 15.17
C ILE A 19 8.51 16.87 14.53
N ARG A 20 9.72 17.39 14.40
CA ARG A 20 9.99 18.63 13.65
C ARG A 20 9.87 18.37 12.14
N ALA A 21 9.15 19.22 11.41
CA ALA A 21 8.88 18.97 9.99
C ALA A 21 10.11 19.16 9.10
N SER A 22 11.00 20.10 9.44
CA SER A 22 12.17 20.46 8.62
C SER A 22 13.20 19.34 8.50
N ASP A 23 13.43 18.57 9.56
CA ASP A 23 14.49 17.54 9.62
C ASP A 23 14.02 16.16 10.11
N ARG A 24 12.74 16.01 10.45
CA ARG A 24 12.14 14.79 11.02
C ARG A 24 12.75 14.36 12.37
N ALA A 25 13.40 15.27 13.08
CA ALA A 25 13.91 14.98 14.42
C ALA A 25 12.76 14.76 15.41
N CYS A 26 12.86 13.70 16.22
CA CYS A 26 11.99 13.46 17.36
C CYS A 26 12.38 14.39 18.51
N ILE A 27 11.39 15.11 19.04
CA ILE A 27 11.56 16.10 20.09
C ILE A 27 11.15 15.45 21.42
N PRO A 28 12.07 15.30 22.38
CA PRO A 28 11.73 14.76 23.69
C PRO A 28 10.81 15.72 24.45
N PHE A 29 9.92 15.17 25.27
CA PHE A 29 9.10 15.95 26.23
C PHE A 29 9.97 16.39 27.41
N ASP A 30 10.83 17.38 27.18
CA ASP A 30 11.78 17.92 28.15
C ASP A 30 11.71 19.46 28.14
N PRO A 31 11.20 20.10 29.22
CA PRO A 31 11.09 21.55 29.33
C PRO A 31 12.40 22.33 29.14
N ASP A 32 13.55 21.70 29.39
CA ASP A 32 14.86 22.33 29.24
C ASP A 32 15.47 22.10 27.85
N ASN A 33 14.82 21.29 27.00
CA ASN A 33 15.26 21.05 25.63
C ASN A 33 14.84 22.21 24.71
N ALA A 34 15.80 22.76 23.97
CA ALA A 34 15.59 23.91 23.09
C ALA A 34 14.51 23.65 22.00
N ASP A 35 14.41 22.43 21.49
CA ASP A 35 13.44 22.06 20.47
C ASP A 35 12.03 21.92 21.05
N TYR A 36 11.91 21.45 22.30
CA TYR A 36 10.63 21.43 23.01
C TYR A 36 10.14 22.84 23.35
N VAL A 37 11.05 23.73 23.77
CA VAL A 37 10.75 25.16 23.98
C VAL A 37 10.29 25.83 22.68
N ALA A 38 10.94 25.51 21.55
CA ALA A 38 10.55 26.03 20.24
C ALA A 38 9.16 25.53 19.80
N TYR A 39 8.83 24.26 20.08
CA TYR A 39 7.49 23.70 19.86
C TYR A 39 6.41 24.40 20.71
N GLU A 40 6.65 24.62 22.00
CA GLU A 40 5.72 25.30 22.91
C GLU A 40 5.50 26.77 22.49
N ALA A 41 6.55 27.47 22.06
CA ALA A 41 6.48 28.82 21.52
C ALA A 41 5.67 28.87 20.22
N TRP A 42 5.89 27.92 19.30
CA TRP A 42 5.10 27.78 18.08
C TRP A 42 3.62 27.52 18.38
N ARG A 43 3.31 26.59 19.30
CA ARG A 43 1.93 26.27 19.71
C ARG A 43 1.22 27.49 20.27
N THR A 44 1.89 28.23 21.14
CA THR A 44 1.34 29.42 21.80
C THR A 44 1.14 30.58 20.81
N THR A 45 2.10 30.80 19.92
CA THR A 45 2.07 31.94 18.98
C THR A 45 1.10 31.71 17.83
N THR A 46 0.99 30.48 17.33
CA THR A 46 0.16 30.16 16.16
C THR A 46 -1.23 29.64 16.53
N GLY A 47 -1.44 29.21 17.78
CA GLY A 47 -2.65 28.50 18.21
C GLY A 47 -2.81 27.10 17.58
N ARG A 48 -1.80 26.62 16.85
CA ARG A 48 -1.79 25.30 16.19
C ARG A 48 -1.25 24.26 17.15
N ILE A 49 -1.79 23.05 17.09
CA ILE A 49 -1.23 21.87 17.76
C ILE A 49 -0.49 21.01 16.74
N ALA A 50 0.51 20.23 17.18
CA ALA A 50 1.17 19.27 16.30
C ALA A 50 0.11 18.34 15.71
N SER A 51 -0.01 18.36 14.38
CA SER A 51 -0.98 17.50 13.70
C SER A 51 -0.42 16.09 13.60
N SER A 52 -1.25 15.07 13.72
CA SER A 52 -0.86 13.65 13.48
C SER A 52 -0.38 13.36 12.04
N ALA A 53 -0.22 14.38 11.20
CA ALA A 53 -0.01 14.29 9.77
C ALA A 53 1.45 14.05 9.34
N LEU A 54 2.20 13.20 10.05
CA LEU A 54 3.22 12.38 9.38
C LEU A 54 2.62 11.03 8.96
N VAL A 55 1.38 11.05 8.48
CA VAL A 55 0.85 9.99 7.65
C VAL A 55 1.47 10.22 6.28
N THR A 56 2.44 9.39 5.88
CA THR A 56 2.78 9.29 4.45
C THR A 56 1.45 9.09 3.71
N PRO A 57 1.09 9.95 2.75
CA PRO A 57 -0.18 9.80 2.06
C PRO A 57 -0.30 8.36 1.55
N PHE A 58 -1.44 7.73 1.81
CA PHE A 58 -1.70 6.39 1.31
C PHE A 58 -1.51 6.37 -0.20
N ASP A 59 -0.54 5.60 -0.69
CA ASP A 59 -0.25 5.45 -2.11
C ASP A 59 -1.13 4.33 -2.68
N SER A 60 -2.30 4.70 -3.19
CA SER A 60 -3.21 3.75 -3.84
C SER A 60 -2.59 3.10 -5.09
N GLU A 61 -1.64 3.77 -5.75
CA GLU A 61 -0.93 3.20 -6.89
C GLU A 61 0.03 2.08 -6.44
N ALA A 62 0.59 2.16 -5.22
CA ALA A 62 1.40 1.08 -4.68
C ALA A 62 0.59 -0.21 -4.49
N VAL A 63 -0.67 -0.09 -4.04
CA VAL A 63 -1.58 -1.24 -3.91
C VAL A 63 -1.94 -1.81 -5.29
N ALA A 64 -2.18 -0.95 -6.28
CA ALA A 64 -2.44 -1.37 -7.65
C ALA A 64 -1.24 -2.13 -8.25
N ARG A 65 -0.02 -1.60 -8.09
CA ARG A 65 1.23 -2.24 -8.53
C ARG A 65 1.43 -3.61 -7.86
N GLU A 66 1.11 -3.73 -6.57
CA GLU A 66 1.24 -5.00 -5.86
C GLU A 66 0.24 -6.05 -6.33
N CYS A 67 -1.03 -5.67 -6.54
CA CYS A 67 -2.03 -6.55 -7.12
C CYS A 67 -1.60 -7.07 -8.51
N GLN A 68 -1.14 -6.16 -9.37
CA GLN A 68 -0.63 -6.51 -10.70
C GLN A 68 0.60 -7.43 -10.63
N ARG A 69 1.57 -7.12 -9.77
CA ARG A 69 2.79 -7.93 -9.56
C ARG A 69 2.43 -9.37 -9.20
N ARG A 70 1.47 -9.57 -8.29
CA ARG A 70 1.02 -10.89 -7.85
C ARG A 70 0.33 -11.69 -8.95
N ILE A 71 -0.54 -11.04 -9.73
CA ILE A 71 -1.19 -11.69 -10.89
C ILE A 71 -0.14 -12.11 -11.93
N TYR A 72 0.82 -11.23 -12.23
CA TYR A 72 1.86 -11.51 -13.23
C TYR A 72 2.94 -12.47 -12.77
N ALA A 73 3.17 -12.59 -11.45
CA ALA A 73 4.01 -13.63 -10.89
C ALA A 73 3.42 -15.03 -11.14
N MET A 74 2.09 -15.15 -11.24
CA MET A 74 1.43 -16.40 -11.56
C MET A 74 1.38 -16.67 -13.06
N ALA A 75 0.91 -15.69 -13.83
CA ALA A 75 0.81 -15.79 -15.28
C ALA A 75 1.23 -14.46 -15.90
N SER A 76 2.36 -14.46 -16.61
CA SER A 76 2.80 -13.29 -17.37
C SER A 76 1.76 -12.87 -18.42
N GLN A 77 1.83 -11.65 -18.93
CA GLN A 77 0.92 -11.19 -19.98
C GLN A 77 0.93 -12.10 -21.22
N ASN A 78 2.11 -12.58 -21.64
CA ASN A 78 2.24 -13.51 -22.76
C ASN A 78 1.63 -14.87 -22.45
N CYS A 79 1.85 -15.40 -21.23
CA CYS A 79 1.21 -16.63 -20.74
C CYS A 79 -0.33 -16.50 -20.79
N GLN A 80 -0.89 -15.40 -20.26
CA GLN A 80 -2.33 -15.14 -20.29
C GLN A 80 -2.89 -15.08 -21.72
N MET A 81 -2.19 -14.41 -22.64
CA MET A 81 -2.60 -14.27 -24.03
C MET A 81 -2.57 -15.62 -24.77
N ASN A 82 -1.49 -16.39 -24.62
CA ASN A 82 -1.33 -17.70 -25.25
C ASN A 82 -2.38 -18.69 -24.72
N MET A 83 -2.60 -18.70 -23.41
CA MET A 83 -3.62 -19.53 -22.76
C MET A 83 -5.04 -19.15 -23.25
N THR A 84 -5.36 -17.85 -23.32
CA THR A 84 -6.64 -17.38 -23.85
C THR A 84 -6.85 -17.80 -25.30
N ALA A 85 -5.84 -17.64 -26.16
CA ALA A 85 -5.91 -18.05 -27.56
C ALA A 85 -6.08 -19.56 -27.71
N TRP A 86 -5.36 -20.34 -26.91
CA TRP A 86 -5.47 -21.80 -26.91
C TRP A 86 -6.86 -22.27 -26.46
N VAL A 87 -7.41 -21.72 -25.37
CA VAL A 87 -8.79 -22.01 -24.94
C VAL A 87 -9.80 -21.61 -26.02
N ALA A 88 -9.68 -20.41 -26.58
CA ALA A 88 -10.58 -19.89 -27.61
C ALA A 88 -10.53 -20.70 -28.92
N SER A 89 -9.40 -21.33 -29.24
CA SER A 89 -9.25 -22.19 -30.41
C SER A 89 -9.98 -23.54 -30.29
N GLY A 90 -10.54 -23.86 -29.11
CA GLY A 90 -11.25 -25.12 -28.86
C GLY A 90 -10.35 -26.32 -28.56
N GLN A 91 -9.04 -26.12 -28.44
CA GLN A 91 -8.07 -27.18 -28.13
C GLN A 91 -8.05 -27.58 -26.65
N ALA A 92 -8.56 -26.71 -25.77
CA ALA A 92 -8.63 -26.97 -24.34
C ALA A 92 -9.66 -28.06 -24.00
N SER A 93 -9.28 -29.01 -23.15
CA SER A 93 -10.22 -29.98 -22.59
C SER A 93 -11.22 -29.30 -21.64
N GLU A 94 -12.28 -30.01 -21.24
CA GLU A 94 -13.23 -29.47 -20.24
C GLU A 94 -12.58 -29.18 -18.89
N ALA A 95 -11.61 -30.01 -18.47
CA ALA A 95 -10.83 -29.76 -17.26
C ALA A 95 -9.98 -28.48 -17.38
N ASP A 96 -9.40 -28.24 -18.54
CA ASP A 96 -8.61 -27.03 -18.79
C ASP A 96 -9.47 -25.76 -18.78
N LYS A 97 -10.68 -25.83 -19.36
CA LYS A 97 -11.65 -24.73 -19.32
C LYS A 97 -12.10 -24.43 -17.90
N ALA A 98 -12.32 -25.47 -17.08
CA ALA A 98 -12.64 -25.31 -15.68
C ALA A 98 -11.49 -24.62 -14.91
N ALA A 99 -10.24 -25.07 -15.09
CA ALA A 99 -9.07 -24.42 -14.50
C ALA A 99 -8.88 -22.97 -14.96
N PHE A 100 -9.16 -22.67 -16.24
CA PHE A 100 -9.12 -21.31 -16.77
C PHE A 100 -10.19 -20.41 -16.14
N ASN A 101 -11.41 -20.91 -15.97
CA ASN A 101 -12.48 -20.18 -15.30
C ASN A 101 -12.15 -19.91 -13.82
N GLU A 102 -11.51 -20.87 -13.14
CA GLU A 102 -10.99 -20.68 -11.78
C GLU A 102 -9.90 -19.62 -11.71
N ALA A 103 -9.00 -19.57 -12.70
CA ALA A 103 -8.01 -18.49 -12.81
C ALA A 103 -8.67 -17.12 -12.97
N LEU A 104 -9.72 -17.01 -13.80
CA LEU A 104 -10.47 -15.77 -13.97
C LEU A 104 -11.19 -15.34 -12.68
N ARG A 105 -11.78 -16.29 -11.95
CA ARG A 105 -12.41 -16.05 -10.65
C ARG A 105 -11.39 -15.50 -9.65
N TRP A 106 -10.24 -16.15 -9.54
CA TRP A 106 -9.15 -15.69 -8.67
C TRP A 106 -8.66 -14.27 -9.02
N VAL A 107 -8.53 -13.93 -10.31
CA VAL A 107 -8.18 -12.55 -10.73
C VAL A 107 -9.23 -11.53 -10.28
N GLN A 108 -10.52 -11.89 -10.29
CA GLN A 108 -11.57 -10.99 -9.76
C GLN A 108 -11.47 -10.84 -8.24
N GLU A 109 -11.18 -11.92 -7.51
CA GLU A 109 -10.95 -11.87 -6.06
C GLU A 109 -9.72 -11.00 -5.71
N MET A 110 -8.63 -11.09 -6.47
CA MET A 110 -7.46 -10.20 -6.35
C MET A 110 -7.83 -8.72 -6.51
N ARG A 111 -8.69 -8.40 -7.49
CA ARG A 111 -9.18 -7.03 -7.72
C ARG A 111 -10.10 -6.55 -6.62
N ALA A 112 -10.93 -7.44 -6.07
CA ALA A 112 -11.77 -7.13 -4.91
C ALA A 112 -10.92 -6.84 -3.66
N ALA A 113 -9.90 -7.65 -3.38
CA ALA A 113 -8.95 -7.42 -2.29
C ALA A 113 -8.25 -6.05 -2.44
N HIS A 114 -7.77 -5.72 -3.64
CA HIS A 114 -7.24 -4.39 -3.94
C HIS A 114 -8.22 -3.26 -3.60
N ALA A 115 -9.48 -3.38 -4.04
CA ALA A 115 -10.49 -2.35 -3.77
C ALA A 115 -10.74 -2.18 -2.26
N SER A 116 -10.79 -3.29 -1.50
CA SER A 116 -10.92 -3.27 -0.05
C SER A 116 -9.72 -2.61 0.64
N LEU A 117 -8.50 -2.93 0.21
CA LEU A 117 -7.26 -2.34 0.77
C LEU A 117 -7.16 -0.84 0.51
N VAL A 118 -7.56 -0.39 -0.69
CA VAL A 118 -7.63 1.03 -1.04
C VAL A 118 -8.67 1.77 -0.20
N ALA A 119 -9.86 1.18 -0.04
CA ALA A 119 -10.91 1.76 0.81
C ALA A 119 -10.49 1.85 2.28
N ALA A 120 -9.74 0.87 2.77
CA ALA A 120 -9.21 0.84 4.13
C ALA A 120 -7.94 1.69 4.34
N GLN A 121 -7.33 2.18 3.26
CA GLN A 121 -6.00 2.82 3.28
C GLN A 121 -4.96 1.98 4.04
N ASP A 122 -4.98 0.66 3.83
CA ASP A 122 -4.18 -0.27 4.61
C ASP A 122 -2.69 -0.14 4.27
N ALA A 123 -1.88 0.35 5.22
CA ALA A 123 -0.44 0.51 5.04
C ALA A 123 0.33 -0.84 4.95
N ASN A 124 -0.28 -1.95 5.36
CA ASN A 124 0.30 -3.29 5.35
C ASN A 124 -0.14 -4.11 4.13
N PHE A 125 -0.72 -3.48 3.10
CA PHE A 125 -1.28 -4.15 1.91
C PHE A 125 -0.36 -5.16 1.23
N ALA A 126 0.97 -5.07 1.42
CA ALA A 126 1.92 -6.02 0.85
C ALA A 126 1.89 -7.41 1.51
N GLY A 127 1.25 -7.56 2.68
CA GLY A 127 1.16 -8.84 3.41
C GLY A 127 0.34 -9.89 2.67
N ASP A 128 0.88 -11.11 2.57
CA ASP A 128 0.23 -12.22 1.84
C ASP A 128 -1.18 -12.56 2.35
N PHE A 129 -1.44 -12.31 3.63
CA PHE A 129 -2.74 -12.57 4.26
C PHE A 129 -3.90 -11.72 3.69
N HIS A 130 -3.59 -10.64 2.96
CA HIS A 130 -4.60 -9.82 2.28
C HIS A 130 -5.04 -10.37 0.93
N TRP A 131 -4.26 -11.27 0.33
CA TRP A 131 -4.43 -11.67 -1.05
C TRP A 131 -4.91 -13.12 -1.14
N PRO A 132 -5.91 -13.43 -1.98
CA PRO A 132 -6.35 -14.80 -2.17
C PRO A 132 -5.24 -15.66 -2.75
N ALA A 133 -5.10 -16.88 -2.22
CA ALA A 133 -4.20 -17.88 -2.80
C ALA A 133 -4.72 -18.31 -4.18
N CYS A 134 -3.80 -18.47 -5.14
CA CYS A 134 -4.17 -18.95 -6.46
C CYS A 134 -4.59 -20.43 -6.40
N PRO A 135 -5.73 -20.84 -6.99
CA PRO A 135 -6.15 -22.25 -7.02
C PRO A 135 -5.12 -23.17 -7.70
N THR A 136 -4.87 -24.35 -7.16
CA THR A 136 -3.84 -25.29 -7.67
C THR A 136 -4.02 -25.62 -9.15
N ASP A 137 -5.25 -25.82 -9.61
CA ASP A 137 -5.52 -26.16 -11.02
C ASP A 137 -5.20 -24.97 -11.95
N ALA A 138 -5.46 -23.74 -11.50
CA ALA A 138 -5.09 -22.53 -12.23
C ALA A 138 -3.56 -22.37 -12.32
N GLN A 139 -2.83 -22.68 -11.25
CA GLN A 139 -1.36 -22.69 -11.25
C GLN A 139 -0.81 -23.74 -12.22
N ALA A 140 -1.37 -24.96 -12.19
CA ALA A 140 -0.97 -26.04 -13.08
C ALA A 140 -1.25 -25.72 -14.55
N LEU A 141 -2.37 -25.05 -14.84
CA LEU A 141 -2.67 -24.57 -16.18
C LEU A 141 -1.67 -23.49 -16.63
N ALA A 142 -1.41 -22.48 -15.79
CA ALA A 142 -0.47 -21.40 -16.10
C ALA A 142 0.95 -21.91 -16.36
N ALA A 143 1.41 -22.92 -15.62
CA ALA A 143 2.74 -23.52 -15.77
C ALA A 143 3.00 -24.19 -17.14
N ARG A 144 1.96 -24.38 -17.97
CA ARG A 144 2.07 -24.96 -19.32
C ARG A 144 2.34 -23.91 -20.40
N PHE A 145 2.32 -22.62 -20.07
CA PHE A 145 2.42 -21.48 -21.00
C PHE A 145 3.52 -20.51 -20.59
#